data_AF-A0A2U1T185-F1
#
_entry.id   AF-A0A2U1T185-F1
#
_cell.length_a   1.000
_cell.length_b   1.000
_cell.length_c   1.000
_cell.angle_alpha   90.00
_cell.angle_beta   90.00
_cell.angle_gamma   90.00
#
_symmetry.space_group_name_H-M   'P 1'
#
loop_
_entity.id
_entity.type
_entity.pdbx_description
1 polymer ?
#
loop_
_entity_poly.entity_id
_entity_poly.type
_entity_poly.pdbx_seq_one_letter_code
_entity_poly.pdbx_strand_id
1 'polypeptide(L)'
;MAATNIETWQTASVQAVEEVAEGIQRIELRPNLPVVAAPGSHLDVMVTIGTERHRRSYSIVDSSASGDLLAISVMRAPQSRGGSLFMHALRAGEVLEVTQPLQNFPLRVGAKKYVVLAGGVGITALVGMGSVLARLGADYRFVYVARSRRAMAYLDRLRGIHGDRLDVHIDDEGTSLDVAALIDGLDESTELYMCGPIRLMDAVRRRWQGRGLDATRLRYETFGNSGWFTPENFTVRIPRLGVEALVPSGRSMLEVLEDEGVDMMFDCRKGECGLCEVRVLELEGSIDHRDVFYSDRQKEARAKMSCCVSRVVGGEGGTATVTIDV
;
A
#
# COMPACT_ATOMS: atom_id res chain seq x y z
N MET A 1 2.04 -18.00 -11.76
CA MET A 1 1.03 -17.33 -12.60
C MET A 1 1.62 -15.99 -13.01
N ALA A 2 1.69 -15.71 -14.30
CA ALA A 2 2.14 -14.41 -14.80
C ALA A 2 1.16 -13.32 -14.33
N ALA A 3 1.66 -12.12 -14.08
CA ALA A 3 0.81 -10.97 -13.80
C ALA A 3 -0.21 -10.82 -14.94
N THR A 4 -1.48 -10.60 -14.59
CA THR A 4 -2.56 -10.44 -15.56
C THR A 4 -2.41 -9.08 -16.23
N ASN A 5 -1.68 -8.99 -17.35
CA ASN A 5 -1.40 -7.73 -18.04
C ASN A 5 -2.59 -7.16 -18.85
N ILE A 6 -3.77 -7.77 -18.75
CA ILE A 6 -4.99 -7.28 -19.38
C ILE A 6 -5.95 -6.90 -18.27
N GLU A 7 -6.21 -5.61 -18.11
CA GLU A 7 -7.25 -5.10 -17.21
C GLU A 7 -8.61 -5.20 -17.91
N THR A 8 -9.57 -5.84 -17.25
CA THR A 8 -10.97 -5.94 -17.68
C THR A 8 -11.81 -5.20 -16.67
N TRP A 9 -12.26 -4.01 -17.05
CA TRP A 9 -13.19 -3.21 -16.26
C TRP A 9 -14.60 -3.78 -16.36
N GLN A 10 -15.31 -3.74 -15.24
CA GLN A 10 -16.66 -4.24 -15.08
C GLN A 10 -17.40 -3.42 -14.03
N THR A 11 -18.72 -3.56 -13.97
CA THR A 11 -19.49 -3.00 -12.87
C THR A 11 -19.63 -4.00 -11.73
N ALA A 12 -19.59 -3.50 -10.49
CA ALA A 12 -19.90 -4.27 -9.29
C ALA A 12 -20.91 -3.52 -8.43
N SER A 13 -21.89 -4.25 -7.90
CA SER A 13 -22.89 -3.67 -6.99
C SER A 13 -22.48 -3.83 -5.54
N VAL A 14 -22.55 -2.75 -4.76
CA VAL A 14 -22.29 -2.75 -3.32
C VAL A 14 -23.40 -3.52 -2.62
N GLN A 15 -23.05 -4.63 -1.98
CA GLN A 15 -24.00 -5.49 -1.26
C GLN A 15 -24.15 -5.04 0.20
N ALA A 16 -23.04 -4.72 0.84
CA ALA A 16 -22.99 -4.32 2.25
C ALA A 16 -21.80 -3.40 2.51
N VAL A 17 -21.97 -2.53 3.50
CA VAL A 17 -20.92 -1.68 4.04
C VAL A 17 -20.95 -1.80 5.56
N GLU A 18 -19.80 -2.08 6.17
CA GLU A 18 -19.65 -2.31 7.61
C GLU A 18 -18.37 -1.66 8.12
N GLU A 19 -18.41 -1.04 9.30
CA GLU A 19 -17.19 -0.60 9.98
C GLU A 19 -16.55 -1.78 10.71
N VAL A 20 -15.31 -2.15 10.32
CA VAL A 20 -14.59 -3.31 10.88
C VAL A 20 -13.50 -2.94 11.88
N ALA A 21 -13.17 -1.65 11.94
CA ALA A 21 -12.30 -1.00 12.91
C ALA A 21 -12.47 0.51 12.77
N GLU A 22 -11.97 1.27 13.74
CA GLU A 22 -12.05 2.73 13.73
C GLU A 22 -11.46 3.30 12.43
N GLY A 23 -12.32 3.96 11.66
CA GLY A 23 -11.94 4.57 10.38
C GLY A 23 -11.63 3.56 9.26
N ILE A 24 -12.03 2.28 9.39
CA ILE A 24 -11.88 1.25 8.35
C ILE A 24 -13.24 0.63 8.04
N GLN A 25 -13.68 0.79 6.79
CA GLN A 25 -14.93 0.20 6.30
C GLN A 25 -14.65 -0.97 5.37
N ARG A 26 -15.31 -2.10 5.65
CA ARG A 26 -15.44 -3.24 4.74
C ARG A 26 -16.58 -2.97 3.78
N ILE A 27 -16.32 -3.15 2.48
CA ILE A 27 -17.28 -2.98 1.40
C ILE A 27 -17.35 -4.31 0.66
N GLU A 28 -18.54 -4.91 0.70
CA GLU A 28 -18.82 -6.14 -0.03
C GLU A 28 -19.40 -5.82 -1.40
N LEU A 29 -18.86 -6.46 -2.43
CA LEU A 29 -19.10 -6.18 -3.83
C LEU A 29 -19.53 -7.46 -4.54
N ARG A 30 -20.56 -7.35 -5.37
CA ARG A 30 -20.96 -8.39 -6.33
C ARG A 30 -20.56 -7.95 -7.74
N PRO A 31 -19.43 -8.45 -8.28
CA PRO A 31 -19.01 -8.16 -9.66
C PRO A 31 -19.94 -8.83 -10.68
N ASN A 32 -20.14 -8.19 -11.84
CA ASN A 32 -20.93 -8.76 -12.94
C ASN A 32 -20.24 -9.94 -13.64
N LEU A 33 -18.90 -9.97 -13.60
CA LEU A 33 -18.06 -11.04 -14.12
C LEU A 33 -17.26 -11.64 -12.95
N PRO A 34 -17.85 -12.63 -12.24
CA PRO A 34 -17.20 -13.29 -11.12
C PRO A 34 -15.86 -13.92 -11.48
N VAL A 35 -14.85 -13.64 -10.67
CA VAL A 35 -13.52 -14.23 -10.76
C VAL A 35 -13.03 -14.51 -9.34
N VAL A 36 -12.53 -15.72 -9.11
CA VAL A 36 -11.97 -16.10 -7.80
C VAL A 36 -10.69 -15.31 -7.56
N ALA A 37 -10.61 -14.61 -6.43
CA ALA A 37 -9.43 -13.86 -6.05
C ALA A 37 -8.42 -14.75 -5.31
N ALA A 38 -7.19 -14.80 -5.82
CA ALA A 38 -6.06 -15.41 -5.12
C ALA A 38 -5.56 -14.49 -3.99
N PRO A 39 -4.88 -15.00 -2.95
CA PRO A 39 -4.31 -14.16 -1.89
C PRO A 39 -3.34 -13.10 -2.45
N GLY A 40 -3.42 -11.89 -1.90
CA GLY A 40 -2.66 -10.72 -2.37
C GLY A 40 -3.17 -10.12 -3.68
N SER A 41 -4.42 -10.43 -4.05
CA SER A 41 -5.13 -9.73 -5.12
C SER A 41 -5.74 -8.42 -4.61
N HIS A 42 -5.94 -7.48 -5.53
CA HIS A 42 -6.64 -6.23 -5.30
C HIS A 42 -7.65 -5.98 -6.43
N LEU A 43 -8.55 -5.02 -6.19
CA LEU A 43 -9.36 -4.40 -7.22
C LEU A 43 -8.86 -2.97 -7.43
N ASP A 44 -8.82 -2.54 -8.68
CA ASP A 44 -8.87 -1.13 -8.97
C ASP A 44 -10.32 -0.69 -9.05
N VAL A 45 -10.60 0.45 -8.42
CA VAL A 45 -11.92 1.07 -8.33
C VAL A 45 -11.81 2.44 -8.94
N MET A 46 -12.74 2.76 -9.83
CA MET A 46 -12.86 4.13 -10.32
C MET A 46 -13.69 4.96 -9.34
N VAL A 47 -13.08 5.99 -8.78
CA VAL A 47 -13.72 6.94 -7.87
C VAL A 47 -13.91 8.28 -8.57
N THR A 48 -15.00 8.96 -8.29
CA THR A 48 -15.27 10.31 -8.83
C THR A 48 -15.01 11.33 -7.75
N ILE A 49 -14.11 12.27 -8.01
CA ILE A 49 -13.75 13.36 -7.07
C ILE A 49 -13.97 14.68 -7.81
N GLY A 50 -15.00 15.42 -7.40
CA GLY A 50 -15.46 16.57 -8.19
C GLY A 50 -15.97 16.11 -9.56
N THR A 51 -15.35 16.60 -10.63
CA THR A 51 -15.67 16.22 -12.03
C THR A 51 -14.71 15.19 -12.60
N GLU A 52 -13.67 14.80 -11.86
CA GLU A 52 -12.60 13.93 -12.36
C GLU A 52 -12.77 12.49 -11.88
N ARG A 53 -12.34 11.56 -12.74
CA ARG A 53 -12.31 10.13 -12.43
C ARG A 53 -10.89 9.73 -12.06
N HIS A 54 -10.73 9.08 -10.92
CA HIS A 54 -9.44 8.61 -10.45
C HIS A 54 -9.49 7.11 -10.16
N ARG A 55 -8.39 6.42 -10.48
CA ARG A 55 -8.19 5.02 -10.12
C ARG A 55 -7.66 4.91 -8.68
N ARG A 56 -8.22 3.99 -7.90
CA ARG A 56 -7.74 3.63 -6.56
C ARG A 56 -7.70 2.12 -6.40
N SER A 57 -6.62 1.61 -5.85
CA SER A 57 -6.41 0.17 -5.66
C SER A 57 -6.72 -0.23 -4.21
N TYR A 58 -7.48 -1.30 -4.01
CA TYR A 58 -7.83 -1.83 -2.68
C TYR A 58 -7.66 -3.35 -2.64
N SER A 59 -6.86 -3.84 -1.68
CA SER A 59 -6.63 -5.28 -1.49
C SER A 59 -7.95 -6.00 -1.16
N ILE A 60 -8.13 -7.17 -1.77
CA ILE A 60 -9.28 -8.04 -1.51
C ILE A 60 -9.03 -8.76 -0.18
N VAL A 61 -9.91 -8.51 0.79
CA VAL A 61 -9.84 -9.10 2.13
C VAL A 61 -10.65 -10.39 2.26
N ASP A 62 -11.62 -10.59 1.37
CA ASP A 62 -12.43 -11.80 1.32
C ASP A 62 -12.92 -12.09 -0.10
N SER A 63 -13.06 -13.37 -0.43
CA SER A 63 -13.61 -13.83 -1.69
C SER A 63 -14.38 -15.12 -1.45
N SER A 64 -15.64 -15.13 -1.88
CA SER A 64 -16.42 -16.36 -2.00
C SER A 64 -15.70 -17.38 -2.88
N ALA A 65 -16.04 -18.66 -2.71
CA ALA A 65 -15.46 -19.75 -3.49
C ALA A 65 -15.76 -19.64 -5.00
N SER A 66 -16.85 -18.96 -5.37
CA SER A 66 -17.24 -18.74 -6.76
C SER A 66 -16.78 -17.39 -7.32
N GLY A 67 -16.25 -16.49 -6.47
CA GLY A 67 -15.87 -15.13 -6.85
C GLY A 67 -17.04 -14.17 -7.09
N ASP A 68 -18.27 -14.60 -6.80
CA ASP A 68 -19.50 -13.80 -6.97
C ASP A 68 -19.70 -12.75 -5.86
N LEU A 69 -19.02 -12.93 -4.73
CA LEU A 69 -18.85 -11.94 -3.68
C LEU A 69 -17.37 -11.74 -3.38
N LEU A 70 -16.97 -10.48 -3.40
CA LEU A 70 -15.64 -9.99 -3.02
C LEU A 70 -15.80 -8.95 -1.91
N ALA A 71 -14.81 -8.82 -1.04
CA ALA A 71 -14.76 -7.73 -0.08
C ALA A 71 -13.42 -7.01 -0.14
N ILE A 72 -13.49 -5.68 -0.06
CA ILE A 72 -12.33 -4.80 0.14
C ILE A 72 -12.50 -4.06 1.45
N SER A 73 -11.40 -3.54 2.01
CA SER A 73 -11.47 -2.68 3.20
C SER A 73 -10.68 -1.41 3.00
N VAL A 74 -11.36 -0.30 3.25
CA VAL A 74 -10.87 1.04 2.98
C VAL A 74 -10.66 1.76 4.30
N MET A 75 -9.46 2.27 4.51
CA MET A 75 -9.17 3.18 5.61
C MET A 75 -9.47 4.62 5.18
N ARG A 76 -10.14 5.37 6.06
CA ARG A 76 -10.36 6.80 5.90
C ARG A 76 -9.04 7.54 6.12
N ALA A 77 -8.28 7.71 5.05
CA ALA A 77 -7.03 8.46 5.09
C ALA A 77 -7.25 9.86 5.71
N PRO A 78 -6.49 10.24 6.77
CA PRO A 78 -6.64 11.54 7.44
C PRO A 78 -6.48 12.74 6.50
N GLN A 79 -5.63 12.59 5.48
CA GLN A 79 -5.40 13.58 4.43
C GLN A 79 -5.82 12.97 3.08
N SER A 80 -7.08 12.55 3.01
CA SER A 80 -7.62 11.90 1.83
C SER A 80 -7.53 12.80 0.61
N ARG A 81 -7.10 12.20 -0.51
CA ARG A 81 -7.17 12.79 -1.86
C ARG A 81 -8.60 12.71 -2.43
N GLY A 82 -9.62 12.77 -1.60
CA GLY A 82 -11.03 12.49 -1.93
C GLY A 82 -11.39 11.01 -2.07
N GLY A 83 -10.47 10.14 -2.51
CA GLY A 83 -10.79 8.76 -2.87
C GLY A 83 -11.30 7.91 -1.71
N SER A 84 -10.64 7.95 -0.54
CA SER A 84 -11.16 7.23 0.62
C SER A 84 -12.46 7.85 1.14
N LEU A 85 -12.65 9.18 1.02
CA LEU A 85 -13.92 9.80 1.41
C LEU A 85 -15.08 9.36 0.51
N PHE A 86 -14.84 9.25 -0.80
CA PHE A 86 -15.78 8.69 -1.77
C PHE A 86 -16.17 7.27 -1.36
N MET A 87 -15.19 6.39 -1.13
CA MET A 87 -15.47 5.01 -0.73
C MET A 87 -16.23 4.91 0.59
N HIS A 88 -15.95 5.81 1.54
CA HIS A 88 -16.63 5.84 2.82
C HIS A 88 -18.07 6.37 2.77
N ALA A 89 -18.46 7.02 1.67
CA ALA A 89 -19.81 7.52 1.45
C ALA A 89 -20.75 6.48 0.81
N LEU A 90 -20.19 5.37 0.30
CA LEU A 90 -20.94 4.34 -0.41
C LEU A 90 -21.98 3.66 0.47
N ARG A 91 -23.09 3.26 -0.16
CA ARG A 91 -24.18 2.51 0.45
C ARG A 91 -24.51 1.26 -0.35
N ALA A 92 -25.13 0.29 0.32
CA ALA A 92 -25.67 -0.88 -0.34
C ALA A 92 -26.64 -0.47 -1.47
N GLY A 93 -26.54 -1.14 -2.61
CA GLY A 93 -27.28 -0.86 -3.83
C GLY A 93 -26.57 0.06 -4.84
N GLU A 94 -25.52 0.77 -4.42
CA GLU A 94 -24.72 1.57 -5.35
C GLU A 94 -23.89 0.69 -6.30
N VAL A 95 -23.50 1.24 -7.45
CA VAL A 95 -22.72 0.55 -8.48
C VAL A 95 -21.38 1.26 -8.67
N LEU A 96 -20.31 0.48 -8.65
CA LEU A 96 -18.94 0.93 -8.91
C LEU A 96 -18.44 0.35 -10.23
N GLU A 97 -17.50 1.06 -10.85
CA GLU A 97 -16.66 0.47 -11.89
C GLU A 97 -15.37 -0.05 -11.24
N VAL A 98 -15.09 -1.34 -11.44
CA VAL A 98 -13.96 -2.05 -10.85
C VAL A 98 -13.28 -2.95 -11.89
N THR A 99 -12.01 -3.26 -11.70
CA THR A 99 -11.35 -4.30 -12.50
C THR A 99 -11.77 -5.71 -12.06
N GLN A 100 -11.39 -6.73 -12.80
CA GLN A 100 -11.28 -8.07 -12.24
C GLN A 100 -10.17 -8.12 -11.16
N PRO A 101 -10.13 -9.12 -10.27
CA PRO A 101 -9.03 -9.30 -9.33
C PRO A 101 -7.66 -9.30 -10.05
N LEU A 102 -6.80 -8.36 -9.68
CA LEU A 102 -5.42 -8.25 -10.16
C LEU A 102 -4.46 -8.71 -9.06
N GLN A 103 -3.49 -9.56 -9.39
CA GLN A 103 -2.58 -10.14 -8.39
C GLN A 103 -1.14 -9.63 -8.57
N ASN A 104 -0.80 -8.57 -7.83
CA ASN A 104 0.54 -7.99 -7.81
C ASN A 104 1.38 -8.45 -6.62
N PHE A 105 0.76 -9.07 -5.60
CA PHE A 105 1.44 -9.53 -4.41
C PHE A 105 1.17 -11.04 -4.14
N PRO A 106 1.60 -11.94 -5.04
CA PRO A 106 1.28 -13.36 -4.90
C PRO A 106 1.99 -14.02 -3.70
N LEU A 107 1.25 -14.84 -2.95
CA LEU A 107 1.81 -15.77 -1.98
C LEU A 107 2.47 -16.95 -2.72
N ARG A 108 3.76 -17.17 -2.50
CA ARG A 108 4.46 -18.38 -2.97
C ARG A 108 4.24 -19.49 -1.96
N VAL A 109 3.58 -20.56 -2.39
CA VAL A 109 3.39 -21.75 -1.56
C VAL A 109 4.59 -22.69 -1.76
N GLY A 110 5.14 -23.20 -0.65
CA GLY A 110 6.22 -24.19 -0.62
C GLY A 110 7.46 -23.78 0.18
N ALA A 111 7.52 -22.57 0.75
CA ALA A 111 8.57 -22.21 1.70
C ALA A 111 8.47 -23.06 2.97
N LYS A 112 9.62 -23.26 3.64
CA LYS A 112 9.71 -24.06 4.87
C LYS A 112 8.99 -23.39 6.03
N LYS A 113 9.12 -22.06 6.14
CA LYS A 113 8.50 -21.22 7.17
C LYS A 113 8.09 -19.88 6.61
N TYR A 114 7.04 -19.31 7.18
CA TYR A 114 6.54 -17.99 6.80
C TYR A 114 6.44 -17.06 8.00
N VAL A 115 6.67 -15.76 7.75
CA VAL A 115 6.23 -14.68 8.63
C VAL A 115 5.33 -13.76 7.83
N VAL A 116 4.13 -13.52 8.34
CA VAL A 116 3.18 -12.56 7.76
C VAL A 116 3.10 -11.36 8.70
N LEU A 117 3.67 -10.22 8.31
CA LEU A 117 3.77 -9.01 9.13
C LEU A 117 2.86 -7.90 8.60
N ALA A 118 1.73 -7.68 9.28
CA ALA A 118 0.77 -6.63 8.98
C ALA A 118 0.98 -5.41 9.88
N GLY A 119 0.98 -4.22 9.31
CA GLY A 119 0.93 -2.94 10.03
C GLY A 119 -0.34 -2.15 9.70
N GLY A 120 -1.21 -1.92 10.68
CA GLY A 120 -2.44 -1.15 10.51
C GLY A 120 -3.32 -1.67 9.37
N VAL A 121 -3.68 -0.80 8.40
CA VAL A 121 -4.49 -1.17 7.22
C VAL A 121 -3.77 -2.15 6.27
N GLY A 122 -2.45 -2.33 6.39
CA GLY A 122 -1.70 -3.34 5.64
C GLY A 122 -2.19 -4.79 5.89
N ILE A 123 -2.99 -5.00 6.95
CA ILE A 123 -3.70 -6.27 7.18
C ILE A 123 -4.54 -6.72 5.98
N THR A 124 -5.07 -5.76 5.21
CA THR A 124 -5.95 -6.03 4.07
C THR A 124 -5.25 -6.80 2.95
N ALA A 125 -3.95 -6.58 2.73
CA ALA A 125 -3.15 -7.33 1.77
C ALA A 125 -2.79 -8.75 2.26
N LEU A 126 -2.84 -8.97 3.57
CA LEU A 126 -2.22 -10.14 4.23
C LEU A 126 -3.22 -11.12 4.86
N VAL A 127 -4.45 -10.69 5.16
CA VAL A 127 -5.48 -11.55 5.77
C VAL A 127 -5.78 -12.80 4.94
N GLY A 128 -5.83 -12.65 3.61
CA GLY A 128 -6.00 -13.77 2.68
C GLY A 128 -4.81 -14.72 2.68
N MET A 129 -3.58 -14.19 2.79
CA MET A 129 -2.36 -15.01 2.86
C MET A 129 -2.34 -15.86 4.13
N GLY A 130 -2.59 -15.25 5.29
CA GLY A 130 -2.67 -15.97 6.56
C GLY A 130 -3.73 -17.07 6.54
N SER A 131 -4.90 -16.78 5.97
CA SER A 131 -5.99 -17.75 5.86
C SER A 131 -5.60 -18.98 5.02
N VAL A 132 -4.89 -18.75 3.90
CA VAL A 132 -4.37 -19.83 3.04
C VAL A 132 -3.31 -20.65 3.76
N LEU A 133 -2.35 -20.00 4.43
CA LEU A 133 -1.30 -20.69 5.20
C LEU A 133 -1.89 -21.54 6.33
N ALA A 134 -2.89 -21.02 7.05
CA ALA A 134 -3.63 -21.76 8.07
C ALA A 134 -4.29 -23.01 7.50
N ARG A 135 -5.02 -22.87 6.37
CA ARG A 135 -5.70 -23.97 5.70
C ARG A 135 -4.75 -25.06 5.20
N LEU A 136 -3.56 -24.68 4.76
CA LEU A 136 -2.53 -25.61 4.29
C LEU A 136 -1.75 -26.27 5.43
N GLY A 137 -1.94 -25.85 6.68
CA GLY A 137 -1.16 -26.35 7.81
C GLY A 137 0.32 -25.96 7.74
N ALA A 138 0.65 -24.84 7.09
CA ALA A 138 2.02 -24.37 6.98
C ALA A 138 2.64 -24.02 8.35
N ASP A 139 3.97 -24.03 8.44
CA ASP A 139 4.69 -23.45 9.58
C ASP A 139 4.80 -21.94 9.38
N TYR A 140 4.06 -21.16 10.17
CA TYR A 140 4.06 -19.71 10.05
C TYR A 140 3.79 -18.99 11.36
N ARG A 141 4.21 -17.72 11.40
CA ARG A 141 3.80 -16.71 12.39
C ARG A 141 3.05 -15.58 11.69
N PHE A 142 1.98 -15.10 12.30
CA PHE A 142 1.23 -13.93 11.87
C PHE A 142 1.46 -12.81 12.88
N VAL A 143 2.16 -11.76 12.50
CA VAL A 143 2.47 -10.61 13.35
C VAL A 143 1.58 -9.45 12.93
N TYR A 144 0.73 -8.95 13.82
CA TYR A 144 -0.14 -7.81 13.55
C TYR A 144 0.16 -6.64 14.49
N VAL A 145 0.68 -5.56 13.91
CA VAL A 145 1.06 -4.33 14.60
C VAL A 145 0.05 -3.23 14.31
N ALA A 146 -0.35 -2.48 15.33
CA ALA A 146 -1.15 -1.27 15.17
C ALA A 146 -0.85 -0.25 16.28
N ARG A 147 -1.24 1.01 16.04
CA ARG A 147 -1.15 2.05 17.07
C ARG A 147 -2.06 1.74 18.26
N SER A 148 -3.32 1.44 17.97
CA SER A 148 -4.36 1.18 18.96
C SER A 148 -5.16 -0.06 18.60
N ARG A 149 -5.73 -0.72 19.60
CA ARG A 149 -6.62 -1.87 19.41
C ARG A 149 -7.83 -1.55 18.53
N ARG A 150 -8.37 -0.33 18.66
CA ARG A 150 -9.54 0.13 17.90
C ARG A 150 -9.26 0.24 16.40
N ALA A 151 -8.01 0.43 16.00
CA ALA A 151 -7.59 0.49 14.61
C ALA A 151 -7.24 -0.90 14.01
N MET A 152 -7.42 -2.00 14.75
CA MET A 152 -7.09 -3.34 14.31
C MET A 152 -8.27 -4.05 13.63
N ALA A 153 -8.40 -3.90 12.31
CA ALA A 153 -9.42 -4.60 11.55
C ALA A 153 -9.26 -6.13 11.67
N TYR A 154 -10.37 -6.84 11.88
CA TYR A 154 -10.44 -8.31 11.91
C TYR A 154 -9.71 -9.00 13.05
N LEU A 155 -9.33 -8.31 14.13
CA LEU A 155 -8.53 -8.90 15.21
C LEU A 155 -9.12 -10.21 15.77
N ASP A 156 -10.43 -10.25 16.06
CA ASP A 156 -11.05 -11.45 16.63
C ASP A 156 -11.17 -12.59 15.61
N ARG A 157 -11.42 -12.27 14.34
CA ARG A 157 -11.38 -13.26 13.23
C ARG A 157 -9.96 -13.85 13.11
N LEU A 158 -8.93 -13.00 13.13
CA LEU A 158 -7.53 -13.43 13.05
C LEU A 158 -7.16 -14.33 14.24
N ARG A 159 -7.60 -14.00 15.46
CA ARG A 159 -7.41 -14.85 16.64
C ARG A 159 -8.04 -16.23 16.45
N GLY A 160 -9.27 -16.29 15.93
CA GLY A 160 -9.96 -17.55 15.66
C GLY A 160 -9.27 -18.42 14.60
N ILE A 161 -8.65 -17.82 13.58
CA ILE A 161 -7.98 -18.56 12.49
C ILE A 161 -6.56 -19.00 12.90
N HIS A 162 -5.81 -18.12 13.54
CA HIS A 162 -4.37 -18.30 13.75
C HIS A 162 -4.02 -18.86 15.13
N GLY A 163 -4.87 -18.64 16.14
CA GLY A 163 -4.63 -19.07 17.52
C GLY A 163 -3.28 -18.58 18.03
N ASP A 164 -2.48 -19.51 18.57
CA ASP A 164 -1.14 -19.23 19.11
C ASP A 164 -0.11 -18.79 18.06
N ARG A 165 -0.46 -18.82 16.76
CA ARG A 165 0.40 -18.29 15.69
C ARG A 165 0.26 -16.77 15.49
N LEU A 166 -0.70 -16.12 16.15
CA LEU A 166 -0.94 -14.68 16.04
C LEU A 166 -0.24 -13.91 17.17
N ASP A 167 0.75 -13.12 16.79
CA ASP A 167 1.44 -12.16 17.65
C ASP A 167 0.84 -10.77 17.44
N VAL A 168 0.34 -10.14 18.50
CA VAL A 168 -0.31 -8.82 18.45
C VAL A 168 0.53 -7.80 19.18
N HIS A 169 0.85 -6.70 18.49
CA HIS A 169 1.63 -5.59 19.01
C HIS A 169 0.86 -4.28 18.90
N ILE A 170 0.63 -3.62 20.03
CA ILE A 170 -0.19 -2.41 20.12
C ILE A 170 0.62 -1.34 20.87
N ASP A 171 0.95 -0.26 20.16
CA ASP A 171 1.81 0.81 20.69
C ASP A 171 1.19 1.49 21.93
N ASP A 172 -0.10 1.82 21.86
CA ASP A 172 -0.84 2.46 22.97
C ASP A 172 -0.96 1.55 24.21
N GLU A 173 -0.70 0.24 24.07
CA GLU A 173 -0.68 -0.73 25.17
C GLU A 173 0.76 -1.08 25.62
N GLY A 174 1.77 -0.39 25.09
CA GLY A 174 3.17 -0.61 25.45
C GLY A 174 3.76 -1.91 24.90
N THR A 175 3.13 -2.51 23.89
CA THR A 175 3.56 -3.78 23.28
C THR A 175 4.09 -3.59 21.86
N SER A 176 4.82 -2.50 21.61
CA SER A 176 5.42 -2.22 20.29
C SER A 176 6.29 -3.38 19.82
N LEU A 177 6.28 -3.62 18.49
CA LEU A 177 7.08 -4.68 17.88
C LEU A 177 8.57 -4.32 17.94
N ASP A 178 9.37 -5.21 18.52
CA ASP A 178 10.83 -5.20 18.33
C ASP A 178 11.18 -5.85 16.99
N VAL A 179 11.38 -5.01 15.97
CA VAL A 179 11.75 -5.44 14.63
C VAL A 179 13.11 -6.13 14.61
N ALA A 180 14.07 -5.69 15.44
CA ALA A 180 15.39 -6.32 15.48
C ALA A 180 15.27 -7.74 16.01
N ALA A 181 14.61 -7.93 17.14
CA ALA A 181 14.37 -9.24 17.71
C ALA A 181 13.58 -10.17 16.77
N LEU A 182 12.54 -9.64 16.10
CA LEU A 182 11.76 -10.41 15.12
C LEU A 182 12.66 -10.96 14.01
N ILE A 183 13.44 -10.09 13.36
CA ILE A 183 14.26 -10.47 12.19
C ILE A 183 15.48 -11.30 12.59
N ASP A 184 16.09 -11.01 13.74
CA ASP A 184 17.24 -11.78 14.24
C ASP A 184 16.88 -13.21 14.65
N GLY A 185 15.62 -13.43 15.05
CA GLY A 185 15.09 -14.74 15.38
C GLY A 185 14.71 -15.60 14.16
N LEU A 186 14.77 -15.06 12.93
CA LEU A 186 14.43 -15.81 11.72
C LEU A 186 15.59 -16.69 11.26
N ASP A 187 15.24 -17.87 10.78
CA ASP A 187 16.18 -18.69 10.02
C ASP A 187 16.27 -18.22 8.56
N GLU A 188 17.37 -18.58 7.90
CA GLU A 188 17.61 -18.17 6.52
C GLU A 188 16.52 -18.69 5.56
N SER A 189 15.82 -19.77 5.90
CA SER A 189 14.79 -20.41 5.07
C SER A 189 13.41 -19.78 5.16
N THR A 190 13.24 -18.78 6.03
CA THR A 190 11.97 -18.10 6.26
C THR A 190 11.63 -17.14 5.12
N GLU A 191 10.42 -17.21 4.59
CA GLU A 191 9.86 -16.17 3.71
C GLU A 191 9.02 -15.18 4.54
N LEU A 192 9.27 -13.89 4.39
CA LEU A 192 8.55 -12.84 5.11
C LEU A 192 7.69 -12.04 4.11
N TYR A 193 6.38 -11.98 4.36
CA TYR A 193 5.42 -11.16 3.65
C TYR A 193 5.00 -10.00 4.55
N MET A 194 5.17 -8.75 4.09
CA MET A 194 4.77 -7.59 4.89
C MET A 194 4.03 -6.52 4.09
N CYS A 195 3.16 -5.81 4.80
CA CYS A 195 2.51 -4.60 4.31
C CYS A 195 2.18 -3.72 5.52
N GLY A 196 2.52 -2.44 5.46
CA GLY A 196 2.27 -1.51 6.56
C GLY A 196 2.87 -0.13 6.34
N PRO A 197 2.95 0.70 7.38
CA PRO A 197 3.55 2.03 7.29
C PRO A 197 5.02 1.97 6.84
N ILE A 198 5.45 2.97 6.06
CA ILE A 198 6.81 3.03 5.49
C ILE A 198 7.90 2.87 6.55
N ARG A 199 7.71 3.40 7.76
CA ARG A 199 8.67 3.28 8.86
C ARG A 199 8.90 1.83 9.31
N LEU A 200 7.82 1.05 9.41
CA LEU A 200 7.90 -0.37 9.76
C LEU A 200 8.58 -1.17 8.64
N MET A 201 8.13 -0.97 7.40
CA MET A 201 8.68 -1.68 6.24
C MET A 201 10.16 -1.37 6.04
N ASP A 202 10.56 -0.11 6.22
CA ASP A 202 11.94 0.33 6.12
C ASP A 202 12.82 -0.27 7.23
N ALA A 203 12.35 -0.29 8.47
CA ALA A 203 13.06 -0.93 9.58
C ALA A 203 13.29 -2.43 9.33
N VAL A 204 12.28 -3.14 8.83
CA VAL A 204 12.38 -4.56 8.46
C VAL A 204 13.39 -4.75 7.32
N ARG A 205 13.31 -3.95 6.24
CA ARG A 205 14.24 -4.03 5.11
C ARG A 205 15.68 -3.81 5.54
N ARG A 206 15.94 -2.77 6.34
CA ARG A 206 17.29 -2.46 6.83
C ARG A 206 17.85 -3.59 7.68
N ARG A 207 17.06 -4.13 8.61
CA ARG A 207 17.51 -5.25 9.45
C ARG A 207 17.74 -6.52 8.61
N TRP A 208 16.84 -6.82 7.68
CA TRP A 208 16.96 -7.96 6.76
C TRP A 208 18.25 -7.91 5.93
N GLN A 209 18.54 -6.75 5.34
CA GLN A 209 19.76 -6.51 4.57
C GLN A 209 21.01 -6.57 5.45
N GLY A 210 20.98 -5.95 6.64
CA GLY A 210 22.09 -5.99 7.59
C GLY A 210 22.42 -7.41 8.07
N ARG A 211 21.43 -8.30 8.10
CA ARG A 211 21.58 -9.73 8.38
C ARG A 211 22.09 -10.55 7.20
N GLY A 212 22.17 -9.97 5.99
CA GLY A 212 22.57 -10.67 4.77
C GLY A 212 21.56 -11.71 4.29
N LEU A 213 20.28 -11.61 4.69
CA LEU A 213 19.25 -12.56 4.28
C LEU A 213 18.88 -12.38 2.80
N ASP A 214 18.48 -13.47 2.15
CA ASP A 214 18.10 -13.47 0.73
C ASP A 214 16.97 -12.46 0.47
N ALA A 215 17.24 -11.44 -0.35
CA ALA A 215 16.27 -10.40 -0.68
C ALA A 215 15.02 -10.96 -1.39
N THR A 216 15.12 -12.12 -2.06
CA THR A 216 13.98 -12.74 -2.74
C THR A 216 12.96 -13.36 -1.78
N ARG A 217 13.36 -13.61 -0.53
CA ARG A 217 12.52 -14.11 0.57
C ARG A 217 11.85 -13.02 1.38
N LEU A 218 12.24 -11.75 1.16
CA LEU A 218 11.52 -10.59 1.70
C LEU A 218 10.53 -10.06 0.65
N ARG A 219 9.25 -10.27 0.90
CA ARG A 219 8.14 -9.92 0.01
C ARG A 219 7.34 -8.80 0.66
N TYR A 220 7.06 -7.73 -0.07
CA TYR A 220 6.28 -6.63 0.47
C TYR A 220 5.39 -5.96 -0.56
N GLU A 221 4.34 -5.32 -0.05
CA GLU A 221 3.49 -4.38 -0.77
C GLU A 221 3.40 -3.08 0.03
N THR A 222 3.42 -1.94 -0.66
CA THR A 222 3.17 -0.61 -0.10
C THR A 222 1.91 -0.01 -0.71
N PHE A 223 1.18 0.77 0.09
CA PHE A 223 0.03 1.53 -0.40
C PHE A 223 0.39 2.96 -0.82
N GLY A 224 1.66 3.35 -0.72
CA GLY A 224 2.18 4.65 -1.17
C GLY A 224 1.61 5.87 -0.43
N ASN A 225 0.85 5.66 0.66
CA ASN A 225 0.12 6.72 1.36
C ASN A 225 0.79 7.20 2.66
N SER A 226 1.87 6.55 3.10
CA SER A 226 2.63 6.92 4.31
C SER A 226 3.94 7.61 3.96
N GLY A 227 4.33 8.62 4.73
CA GLY A 227 5.62 9.32 4.61
C GLY A 227 6.23 9.64 5.96
N TRP A 228 7.40 10.28 5.96
CA TRP A 228 8.07 10.73 7.19
C TRP A 228 7.44 12.00 7.74
N PHE A 229 6.88 12.81 6.82
CA PHE A 229 6.31 14.12 7.09
C PHE A 229 4.86 14.21 6.63
N THR A 230 4.14 15.20 7.16
CA THR A 230 2.83 15.58 6.65
C THR A 230 2.98 16.09 5.21
N PRO A 231 2.20 15.59 4.24
CA PRO A 231 2.07 16.18 2.91
C PRO A 231 1.85 17.70 2.92
N GLU A 232 2.76 18.44 2.30
CA GLU A 232 2.65 19.86 2.02
C GLU A 232 2.47 20.10 0.51
N ASN A 233 2.01 21.30 0.16
CA ASN A 233 2.05 21.75 -1.24
C ASN A 233 3.50 22.08 -1.62
N PHE A 234 3.90 21.75 -2.84
CA PHE A 234 5.21 22.15 -3.36
C PHE A 234 5.13 22.42 -4.87
N THR A 235 6.07 23.16 -5.42
CA THR A 235 6.14 23.46 -6.86
C THR A 235 7.13 22.52 -7.55
N VAL A 236 6.72 21.92 -8.67
CA VAL A 236 7.62 21.17 -9.58
C VAL A 236 7.92 22.00 -10.82
N ARG A 237 9.19 22.03 -11.23
CA ARG A 237 9.66 22.71 -12.45
C ARG A 237 10.36 21.74 -13.38
N ILE A 238 10.06 21.82 -14.68
CA ILE A 238 10.73 21.08 -15.75
C ILE A 238 11.19 22.08 -16.82
N PRO A 239 12.40 22.68 -16.67
CA PRO A 239 12.85 23.76 -17.55
C PRO A 239 12.86 23.38 -19.03
N ARG A 240 13.23 22.13 -19.35
CA ARG A 240 13.28 21.61 -20.72
C ARG A 240 11.92 21.62 -21.41
N LEU A 241 10.84 21.50 -20.65
CA LEU A 241 9.46 21.48 -21.15
C LEU A 241 8.70 22.79 -20.89
N GLY A 242 9.31 23.75 -20.18
CA GLY A 242 8.63 24.98 -19.77
C GLY A 242 7.48 24.76 -18.79
N VAL A 243 7.45 23.63 -18.08
CA VAL A 243 6.38 23.28 -17.13
C VAL A 243 6.75 23.78 -15.73
N GLU A 244 5.83 24.49 -15.09
CA GLU A 244 5.86 24.82 -13.68
C GLU A 244 4.46 24.58 -13.10
N ALA A 245 4.34 23.63 -12.16
CA ALA A 245 3.06 23.19 -11.64
C ALA A 245 3.07 23.09 -10.12
N LEU A 246 1.95 23.46 -9.50
CA LEU A 246 1.73 23.27 -8.08
C LEU A 246 1.29 21.82 -7.82
N VAL A 247 2.04 21.10 -6.99
CA VAL A 247 1.68 19.78 -6.48
C VAL A 247 0.97 19.92 -5.14
N PRO A 248 -0.38 19.80 -5.08
CA PRO A 248 -1.09 19.91 -3.82
C PRO A 248 -0.81 18.71 -2.89
N SER A 249 -0.99 18.90 -1.58
CA SER A 249 -0.84 17.85 -0.56
C SER A 249 -1.64 16.58 -0.86
N GLY A 250 -2.79 16.75 -1.54
CA GLY A 250 -3.71 15.70 -1.94
C GLY A 250 -3.49 15.09 -3.33
N ARG A 251 -2.37 15.33 -4.02
CA ARG A 251 -2.06 14.67 -5.32
C ARG A 251 -0.60 14.26 -5.39
N SER A 252 -0.28 13.20 -6.14
CA SER A 252 1.13 12.87 -6.39
C SER A 252 1.73 13.81 -7.44
N MET A 253 3.06 13.93 -7.45
CA MET A 253 3.74 14.69 -8.51
C MET A 253 3.46 14.07 -9.88
N LEU A 254 3.44 12.72 -9.96
CA LEU A 254 3.10 12.00 -11.18
C LEU A 254 1.72 12.41 -11.72
N GLU A 255 0.68 12.42 -10.88
CA GLU A 255 -0.68 12.80 -11.30
C GLU A 255 -0.71 14.23 -11.86
N VAL A 256 0.02 15.16 -11.25
CA VAL A 256 0.08 16.56 -11.74
C VAL A 256 0.84 16.66 -13.06
N LEU A 257 1.95 15.94 -13.21
CA LEU A 257 2.72 15.94 -14.45
C LEU A 257 1.96 15.28 -15.61
N GLU A 258 1.16 14.25 -15.35
CA GLU A 258 0.25 13.64 -16.34
C GLU A 258 -0.78 14.66 -16.87
N ASP A 259 -1.39 15.45 -15.98
CA ASP A 259 -2.36 16.49 -16.36
C ASP A 259 -1.73 17.61 -17.20
N GLU A 260 -0.47 17.96 -16.91
CA GLU A 260 0.31 18.92 -17.68
C GLU A 260 0.81 18.35 -19.02
N GLY A 261 0.45 17.10 -19.36
CA GLY A 261 0.82 16.44 -20.62
C GLY A 261 2.28 16.01 -20.68
N VAL A 262 2.96 15.87 -19.55
CA VAL A 262 4.34 15.39 -19.49
C VAL A 262 4.36 13.87 -19.72
N ASP A 263 5.15 13.43 -20.70
CA ASP A 263 5.31 12.01 -21.01
C ASP A 263 6.14 11.31 -19.93
N MET A 264 5.44 10.71 -18.97
CA MET A 264 6.03 10.05 -17.81
C MET A 264 5.99 8.52 -17.98
N MET A 265 7.12 7.86 -17.73
CA MET A 265 7.15 6.41 -17.58
C MET A 265 6.70 6.01 -16.17
N PHE A 266 5.70 5.15 -16.04
CA PHE A 266 5.25 4.65 -14.74
C PHE A 266 4.55 3.29 -14.87
N ASP A 267 4.37 2.61 -13.74
CA ASP A 267 3.57 1.38 -13.66
C ASP A 267 2.86 1.29 -12.30
N CYS A 268 3.58 0.89 -11.24
CA CYS A 268 2.95 0.48 -9.98
C CYS A 268 2.19 1.58 -9.20
N ARG A 269 2.50 2.86 -9.43
CA ARG A 269 1.98 4.04 -8.69
C ARG A 269 2.06 3.97 -7.15
N LYS A 270 2.87 3.07 -6.58
CA LYS A 270 3.00 2.83 -5.14
C LYS A 270 4.43 2.89 -4.59
N GLY A 271 5.41 3.24 -5.42
CA GLY A 271 6.81 3.45 -4.99
C GLY A 271 7.64 2.18 -4.87
N GLU A 272 7.33 1.15 -5.67
CA GLU A 272 8.02 -0.15 -5.65
C GLU A 272 8.90 -0.39 -6.88
N CYS A 273 8.44 0.01 -8.08
CA CYS A 273 9.07 -0.39 -9.34
C CYS A 273 10.19 0.55 -9.83
N GLY A 274 10.25 1.78 -9.32
CA GLY A 274 11.25 2.78 -9.75
C GLY A 274 11.06 3.39 -11.14
N LEU A 275 10.10 2.91 -11.96
CA LEU A 275 9.88 3.41 -13.33
C LEU A 275 9.57 4.91 -13.43
N CYS A 276 8.87 5.49 -12.45
CA CYS A 276 8.58 6.92 -12.40
C CYS A 276 9.69 7.74 -11.74
N GLU A 277 10.94 7.28 -11.86
CA GLU A 277 12.11 7.98 -11.36
C GLU A 277 12.38 9.23 -12.20
N VAL A 278 12.72 10.33 -11.53
CA VAL A 278 13.20 11.56 -12.16
C VAL A 278 14.49 12.02 -11.49
N ARG A 279 15.31 12.74 -12.25
CA ARG A 279 16.54 13.36 -11.73
C ARG A 279 16.19 14.71 -11.13
N VAL A 280 16.69 14.98 -9.92
CA VAL A 280 16.59 16.29 -9.26
C VAL A 280 17.75 17.17 -9.70
N LEU A 281 17.44 18.34 -10.23
CA LEU A 281 18.39 19.35 -10.67
C LEU A 281 18.63 20.41 -9.58
N GLU A 282 17.56 20.89 -8.97
CA GLU A 282 17.58 21.87 -7.89
C GLU A 282 16.49 21.54 -6.88
N LEU A 283 16.73 21.83 -5.60
CA LEU A 283 15.80 21.53 -4.51
C LEU A 283 15.83 22.64 -3.47
N GLU A 284 14.67 23.21 -3.19
CA GLU A 284 14.39 24.05 -2.04
C GLU A 284 13.48 23.26 -1.09
N GLY A 285 14.01 22.91 0.09
CA GLY A 285 13.36 22.02 1.05
C GLY A 285 14.03 20.65 1.16
N SER A 286 13.27 19.62 1.50
CA SER A 286 13.75 18.23 1.62
C SER A 286 12.81 17.25 0.93
N ILE A 287 13.38 16.21 0.31
CA ILE A 287 12.60 15.13 -0.29
C ILE A 287 12.09 14.21 0.82
N ASP A 288 10.78 14.05 0.91
CA ASP A 288 10.13 13.00 1.69
C ASP A 288 10.03 11.74 0.80
N HIS A 289 11.05 10.89 0.90
CA HIS A 289 11.07 9.60 0.20
C HIS A 289 10.02 8.66 0.79
N ARG A 290 8.98 8.39 0.00
CA ARG A 290 7.89 7.46 0.35
C ARG A 290 7.98 6.13 -0.41
N ASP A 291 9.04 5.96 -1.18
CA ASP A 291 9.37 4.75 -1.90
C ASP A 291 10.10 3.72 -1.01
N VAL A 292 9.97 2.46 -1.41
CA VAL A 292 10.74 1.31 -0.90
C VAL A 292 11.75 0.82 -1.95
N PHE A 293 12.00 1.62 -2.99
CA PHE A 293 12.90 1.31 -4.09
C PHE A 293 14.34 1.70 -3.76
N TYR A 294 14.56 2.94 -3.31
CA TYR A 294 15.91 3.42 -3.05
C TYR A 294 16.48 2.86 -1.74
N SER A 295 17.81 2.66 -1.75
CA SER A 295 18.61 2.51 -0.53
C SER A 295 18.79 3.85 0.19
N ASP A 296 19.16 3.80 1.48
CA ASP A 296 19.42 5.02 2.27
C ASP A 296 20.47 5.91 1.61
N ARG A 297 21.57 5.31 1.14
CA ARG A 297 22.62 6.04 0.41
C ARG A 297 22.07 6.78 -0.83
N GLN A 298 21.12 6.19 -1.54
CA GLN A 298 20.50 6.83 -2.70
C GLN A 298 19.52 7.94 -2.29
N LYS A 299 18.77 7.76 -1.20
CA LYS A 299 17.87 8.78 -0.63
C LYS A 299 18.66 9.98 -0.10
N GLU A 300 19.77 9.72 0.60
CA GLU A 300 20.68 10.74 1.13
C GLU A 300 21.37 11.56 0.03
N ALA A 301 21.64 10.96 -1.12
CA ALA A 301 22.22 11.65 -2.26
C ALA A 301 21.28 12.72 -2.87
N ARG A 302 19.96 12.63 -2.62
CA ARG A 302 18.92 13.57 -3.08
C ARG A 302 18.94 13.87 -4.59
N ALA A 303 19.56 13.00 -5.37
CA ALA A 303 19.76 13.19 -6.80
C ALA A 303 18.55 12.73 -7.64
N LYS A 304 17.67 11.91 -7.04
CA LYS A 304 16.57 11.23 -7.73
C LYS A 304 15.37 11.07 -6.80
N MET A 305 14.17 11.02 -7.35
CA MET A 305 12.95 10.74 -6.60
C MET A 305 11.90 10.02 -7.44
N SER A 306 10.99 9.29 -6.78
CA SER A 306 9.86 8.59 -7.42
C SER A 306 8.60 9.47 -7.45
N CYS A 307 8.18 9.94 -8.62
CA CYS A 307 7.08 10.90 -8.78
C CYS A 307 5.72 10.41 -8.24
N CYS A 308 5.49 9.10 -8.24
CA CYS A 308 4.19 8.55 -7.85
C CYS A 308 3.90 8.65 -6.34
N VAL A 309 4.94 8.72 -5.49
CA VAL A 309 4.77 8.71 -4.03
C VAL A 309 5.61 9.73 -3.28
N SER A 310 6.81 10.06 -3.75
CA SER A 310 7.71 10.96 -3.04
C SER A 310 7.21 12.40 -3.12
N ARG A 311 7.48 13.18 -2.07
CA ARG A 311 7.07 14.59 -1.96
C ARG A 311 8.25 15.48 -1.60
N VAL A 312 8.02 16.79 -1.59
CA VAL A 312 8.94 17.78 -1.04
C VAL A 312 8.27 18.51 0.11
N VAL A 313 9.03 18.80 1.16
CA VAL A 313 8.59 19.59 2.33
C VAL A 313 9.49 20.80 2.52
N GLY A 314 8.90 21.94 2.87
CA GLY A 314 9.58 23.24 2.91
C GLY A 314 10.33 23.54 4.21
N GLY A 315 10.07 22.77 5.28
CA GLY A 315 10.47 23.14 6.64
C GLY A 315 9.52 24.19 7.24
N GLU A 316 9.74 24.60 8.49
CA GLU A 316 8.85 25.58 9.16
C GLU A 316 8.87 26.94 8.44
N GLY A 317 7.81 27.22 7.68
CA GLY A 317 7.57 28.50 6.98
C GLY A 317 8.29 28.67 5.64
N GLY A 318 8.96 27.63 5.13
CA GLY A 318 9.70 27.67 3.87
C GLY A 318 8.86 27.32 2.64
N THR A 319 9.29 27.80 1.47
CA THR A 319 8.80 27.37 0.15
C THR A 319 9.40 26.02 -0.23
N ALA A 320 8.56 25.10 -0.71
CA ALA A 320 9.00 23.79 -1.20
C ALA A 320 9.00 23.78 -2.73
N THR A 321 10.17 23.65 -3.34
CA THR A 321 10.32 23.63 -4.80
C THR A 321 11.29 22.53 -5.22
N VAL A 322 10.98 21.83 -6.32
CA VAL A 322 11.92 20.90 -6.95
C VAL A 322 11.97 21.15 -8.45
N THR A 323 13.18 21.31 -8.97
CA THR A 323 13.45 21.34 -10.40
C THR A 323 13.93 19.95 -10.80
N ILE A 324 13.27 19.33 -11.78
CA ILE A 324 13.55 17.96 -12.22
C ILE A 324 13.87 17.89 -13.72
N ASP A 325 14.49 16.79 -14.13
CA ASP A 325 14.61 16.36 -15.52
C ASP A 325 13.86 15.04 -15.70
N VAL A 326 13.08 14.99 -16.78
CA VAL A 326 12.23 13.86 -17.20
C VAL A 326 12.73 13.27 -18.50
#